data_AF-A0A8J3B7G9-F1
#
_entry.id   AF-A0A8J3B7G9-F1
#
_cell.length_a   1.000
_cell.length_b   1.000
_cell.length_c   1.000
_cell.angle_alpha   90.00
_cell.angle_beta   90.00
_cell.angle_gamma   90.00
#
_symmetry.space_group_name_H-M   'P 1'
#
loop_
_entity.id
_entity.type
_entity.pdbx_description
1 polymer ?
#
loop_
_entity_poly.entity_id
_entity_poly.type
_entity_poly.pdbx_seq_one_letter_code
_entity_poly.pdbx_strand_id
1 'polypeptide(L)'
;MSLVELLAAVAILALAIIPLSAAFTQVYSTAVENKQRTQAVQIAREAMEQLRNQIHAGNDDVSTLQTKLKNEIKNQYGDNYDVALNLEQKDNIGTSILYEVTVTASYLDKSDPRNTVTLKSLVRKP
;
A
#
# COMPACT_ATOMS: atom_id res chain seq x y z
N MET A 1 -37.08 -38.99 -20.07
CA MET A 1 -35.83 -38.41 -19.57
C MET A 1 -35.03 -39.53 -18.91
N SER A 2 -33.95 -39.97 -19.54
CA SER A 2 -33.15 -41.09 -19.05
C SER A 2 -32.10 -40.61 -18.03
N LEU A 3 -31.62 -41.50 -17.16
CA LEU A 3 -30.57 -41.20 -16.18
C LEU A 3 -29.29 -40.64 -16.85
N VAL A 4 -29.03 -41.06 -18.08
CA VAL A 4 -27.88 -40.62 -18.90
C VAL A 4 -28.04 -39.17 -19.36
N GLU A 5 -29.26 -38.75 -19.72
CA GLU A 5 -29.55 -37.37 -20.11
C GLU A 5 -29.41 -36.42 -18.91
N LEU A 6 -29.80 -36.87 -17.71
CA LEU A 6 -29.62 -36.12 -16.47
C LEU A 6 -28.13 -35.96 -16.13
N LEU A 7 -27.34 -37.04 -16.23
CA LEU A 7 -25.90 -37.02 -15.99
C LEU A 7 -25.16 -36.14 -17.01
N ALA A 8 -25.54 -36.20 -18.29
CA ALA A 8 -24.97 -35.36 -19.33
C ALA A 8 -25.29 -33.88 -19.09
N ALA A 9 -26.53 -33.54 -18.72
CA ALA A 9 -26.92 -32.17 -18.40
C ALA A 9 -26.15 -31.62 -17.19
N VAL A 10 -25.97 -32.42 -16.13
CA VAL A 10 -25.21 -32.03 -14.93
C VAL A 10 -23.72 -31.85 -15.24
N ALA A 11 -23.13 -32.70 -16.08
CA ALA A 11 -21.73 -32.58 -16.49
C ALA A 11 -21.47 -31.31 -17.31
N ILE A 12 -22.38 -30.97 -18.24
CA ILE A 12 -22.31 -29.73 -19.02
C ILE A 12 -22.47 -28.50 -18.11
N LEU A 13 -23.40 -28.56 -17.16
CA LEU A 13 -23.62 -27.49 -16.19
C LEU A 13 -22.38 -27.28 -15.29
N ALA A 14 -21.75 -28.36 -14.84
CA ALA A 14 -20.51 -28.30 -14.06
C ALA A 14 -19.33 -27.71 -14.86
N LEU A 15 -19.17 -28.13 -16.13
CA LEU A 15 -18.16 -27.57 -17.04
C LEU A 15 -18.35 -26.07 -17.30
N ALA A 16 -19.58 -25.57 -17.23
CA ALA A 16 -19.88 -24.14 -17.36
C ALA A 16 -19.62 -23.36 -16.05
N ILE A 17 -20.00 -23.93 -14.90
CA ILE A 17 -19.95 -23.21 -13.60
C ILE A 17 -18.51 -23.06 -13.08
N ILE A 18 -17.67 -24.08 -13.24
CA ILE A 18 -16.29 -24.07 -12.74
C ILE A 18 -15.47 -22.87 -13.29
N PRO A 19 -15.38 -22.63 -14.61
CA PRO A 19 -14.61 -21.50 -15.13
C PRO A 19 -15.23 -20.14 -14.77
N LEU A 20 -16.56 -20.05 -14.67
CA LEU A 20 -17.25 -18.84 -14.19
C LEU A 20 -16.86 -18.53 -12.74
N SER A 21 -16.89 -19.52 -11.84
CA SER A 21 -16.50 -19.34 -10.45
C SER A 21 -15.03 -18.90 -10.29
N ALA A 22 -14.13 -19.48 -11.09
CA ALA A 22 -12.71 -19.12 -11.10
C ALA A 22 -12.49 -17.66 -11.57
N ALA A 23 -13.17 -17.25 -12.64
CA ALA A 23 -13.12 -15.88 -13.13
C ALA A 23 -13.66 -14.87 -12.10
N PHE A 24 -14.76 -15.18 -11.42
CA PHE A 24 -15.29 -14.35 -10.33
C PHE A 24 -14.32 -14.23 -9.16
N THR A 25 -13.70 -15.32 -8.73
CA THR A 25 -12.70 -15.28 -7.64
C THR A 25 -11.49 -14.43 -8.02
N GLN A 26 -11.02 -14.52 -9.27
CA GLN A 26 -9.85 -13.78 -9.74
C GLN A 26 -10.15 -12.27 -9.91
N VAL A 27 -11.34 -11.91 -10.40
CA VAL A 27 -11.75 -10.50 -10.50
C VAL A 27 -11.91 -9.90 -9.11
N TYR A 28 -12.49 -10.64 -8.17
CA TYR A 28 -12.65 -10.17 -6.80
C TYR A 28 -11.30 -9.98 -6.09
N SER A 29 -10.37 -10.93 -6.21
CA SER A 29 -9.03 -10.81 -5.62
C SER A 29 -8.27 -9.60 -6.18
N THR A 30 -8.34 -9.41 -7.50
CA THR A 30 -7.69 -8.27 -8.18
C THR A 30 -8.29 -6.93 -7.74
N ALA A 31 -9.61 -6.86 -7.56
CA ALA A 31 -10.28 -5.64 -7.08
C ALA A 31 -9.89 -5.30 -5.62
N VAL A 32 -9.77 -6.30 -4.76
CA VAL A 32 -9.32 -6.14 -3.37
C VAL A 32 -7.87 -5.66 -3.32
N GLU A 33 -6.98 -6.28 -4.10
CA GLU A 33 -5.57 -5.87 -4.19
C GLU A 33 -5.43 -4.43 -4.69
N ASN A 34 -6.15 -4.05 -5.75
CA ASN A 34 -6.15 -2.68 -6.27
C ASN A 34 -6.68 -1.66 -5.26
N LYS A 35 -7.73 -2.00 -4.50
CA LYS A 35 -8.25 -1.15 -3.43
C LYS A 35 -7.20 -0.92 -2.35
N GLN A 36 -6.55 -1.97 -1.88
CA GLN A 36 -5.56 -1.87 -0.81
C GLN A 36 -4.31 -1.11 -1.26
N ARG A 37 -3.86 -1.34 -2.49
CA ARG A 37 -2.79 -0.57 -3.11
C ARG A 37 -3.13 0.92 -3.19
N THR A 38 -4.36 1.26 -3.59
CA THR A 38 -4.82 2.66 -3.65
C THR A 38 -4.78 3.31 -2.27
N GLN A 39 -5.20 2.61 -1.23
CA GLN A 39 -5.12 3.10 0.15
C GLN A 39 -3.66 3.25 0.62
N ALA A 40 -2.78 2.30 0.31
CA ALA A 40 -1.36 2.40 0.63
C ALA A 40 -0.68 3.59 -0.06
N VAL A 41 -1.07 3.91 -1.31
CA VAL A 41 -0.61 5.12 -2.01
C VAL A 41 -1.09 6.40 -1.32
N GLN A 42 -2.35 6.45 -0.87
CA GLN A 42 -2.88 7.60 -0.14
C GLN A 42 -2.13 7.81 1.18
N ILE A 43 -1.95 6.74 1.96
CA ILE A 43 -1.18 6.75 3.21
C ILE A 43 0.25 7.24 2.97
N ALA A 44 0.93 6.70 1.94
CA ALA A 44 2.30 7.11 1.63
C ALA A 44 2.39 8.59 1.22
N ARG A 45 1.39 9.12 0.50
CA ARG A 45 1.35 10.53 0.11
C ARG A 45 1.15 11.46 1.30
N GLU A 46 0.19 11.15 2.17
CA GLU A 46 -0.08 11.93 3.38
C GLU A 46 1.13 11.93 4.32
N ALA A 47 1.73 10.77 4.54
CA ALA A 47 2.95 10.64 5.34
C ALA A 47 4.13 11.43 4.75
N MET A 48 4.30 11.41 3.42
CA MET A 48 5.32 12.20 2.72
C MET A 48 5.10 13.69 2.91
N GLU A 49 3.87 14.17 2.83
CA GLU A 49 3.54 15.57 3.03
C GLU A 49 3.78 16.02 4.48
N GLN A 50 3.38 15.22 5.46
CA GLN A 50 3.65 15.51 6.87
C GLN A 50 5.16 15.58 7.15
N LEU A 51 5.94 14.63 6.60
CA LEU A 51 7.39 14.60 6.78
C LEU A 51 8.07 15.79 6.09
N ARG A 52 7.64 16.14 4.88
CA ARG A 52 8.11 17.35 4.18
C ARG A 52 7.85 18.60 5.01
N ASN A 53 6.66 18.73 5.60
CA ASN A 53 6.29 19.89 6.40
C ASN A 53 7.12 19.99 7.68
N GLN A 54 7.45 18.86 8.32
CA GLN A 54 8.33 18.85 9.49
C GLN A 54 9.76 19.28 9.17
N ILE A 55 10.33 18.78 8.07
CA ILE A 55 11.67 19.16 7.62
C ILE A 55 11.73 20.67 7.35
N HIS A 56 10.70 21.23 6.70
CA HIS A 56 10.60 22.68 6.49
C HIS A 56 10.44 23.46 7.79
N ALA A 57 9.72 22.92 8.78
CA ALA A 57 9.59 23.52 10.10
C ALA A 57 10.86 23.37 10.96
N GLY A 58 11.90 22.72 10.44
CA GLY A 58 13.18 22.53 11.11
C GLY A 58 13.23 21.35 12.06
N ASN A 59 12.16 20.54 12.12
CA ASN A 59 12.07 19.37 12.99
C ASN A 59 12.42 18.11 12.21
N ASP A 60 13.58 17.51 12.52
CA ASP A 60 14.10 16.34 11.80
C ASP A 60 13.80 15.02 12.56
N ASP A 61 12.95 15.06 13.60
CA ASP A 61 12.59 13.88 14.39
C ASP A 61 11.54 13.01 13.67
N VAL A 62 12.05 12.18 12.77
CA VAL A 62 11.28 11.18 12.02
C VAL A 62 10.60 10.15 12.94
N SER A 63 11.17 9.86 14.12
CA SER A 63 10.69 8.78 15.00
C SER A 63 9.33 9.12 15.62
N THR A 64 9.17 10.37 16.05
CA THR A 64 7.91 10.87 16.62
C THR A 64 6.82 10.90 15.56
N LEU A 65 7.14 11.36 14.35
CA LEU A 65 6.19 11.38 13.24
C LEU A 65 5.78 9.96 12.81
N GLN A 66 6.75 9.05 12.70
CA GLN A 66 6.48 7.66 12.36
C GLN A 66 5.55 7.01 13.38
N THR A 67 5.77 7.25 14.67
CA THR A 67 4.91 6.71 15.74
C THR A 67 3.50 7.27 15.64
N LYS A 68 3.37 8.59 15.41
CA LYS A 68 2.07 9.25 15.24
C LYS A 68 1.31 8.68 14.04
N LEU A 69 1.96 8.58 12.88
CA LEU A 69 1.35 8.05 11.66
C LEU A 69 0.97 6.57 11.81
N LYS A 70 1.81 5.73 12.42
CA LYS A 70 1.46 4.33 12.69
C LYS A 70 0.18 4.23 13.52
N ASN A 71 0.04 5.06 14.56
CA ASN A 71 -1.17 5.08 15.39
C ASN A 71 -2.40 5.59 14.63
N GLU A 72 -2.24 6.63 13.83
CA GLU A 72 -3.33 7.19 13.01
C GLU A 72 -3.81 6.19 11.95
N ILE A 73 -2.88 5.55 11.25
CA ILE A 73 -3.17 4.50 10.27
C ILE A 73 -3.85 3.31 10.95
N LYS A 74 -3.36 2.88 12.11
CA LYS A 74 -4.00 1.80 12.88
C LYS A 74 -5.44 2.14 13.27
N ASN A 75 -5.70 3.39 13.65
CA ASN A 75 -7.05 3.84 14.02
C ASN A 75 -7.99 3.92 12.81
N GLN A 76 -7.51 4.35 11.64
CA GLN A 76 -8.35 4.54 10.45
C GLN A 76 -8.50 3.28 9.60
N TYR A 77 -7.44 2.48 9.47
CA TYR A 77 -7.34 1.36 8.53
C TYR A 77 -7.07 0.00 9.21
N GLY A 78 -6.92 -0.02 10.54
CA GLY A 78 -6.61 -1.22 11.31
C GLY A 78 -5.15 -1.67 11.15
N ASP A 79 -4.87 -2.90 11.56
CA ASP A 79 -3.51 -3.47 11.56
C ASP A 79 -3.01 -3.97 10.18
N ASN A 80 -3.83 -3.75 9.14
CA ASN A 80 -3.55 -4.21 7.79
C ASN A 80 -2.49 -3.40 7.05
N TYR A 81 -2.14 -2.24 7.57
CA TYR A 81 -1.20 -1.31 6.97
C TYR A 81 -0.04 -1.01 7.92
N ASP A 82 1.14 -0.79 7.36
CA ASP A 82 2.27 -0.29 8.10
C ASP A 82 2.98 0.81 7.30
N VAL A 83 3.56 1.76 8.01
CA VAL A 83 4.33 2.86 7.42
C VAL A 83 5.71 2.92 8.05
N ALA A 84 6.72 3.10 7.20
CA ALA A 84 8.08 3.39 7.59
C ALA A 84 8.52 4.69 6.93
N LEU A 85 9.15 5.55 7.70
CA LEU A 85 9.72 6.80 7.25
C LEU A 85 11.24 6.72 7.36
N ASN A 86 11.93 7.24 6.36
CA ASN A 86 13.37 7.39 6.39
C ASN A 86 13.75 8.77 5.86
N LEU A 87 14.70 9.39 6.52
CA LEU A 87 15.26 10.69 6.15
C LEU A 87 16.77 10.54 6.08
N GLU A 88 17.33 10.77 4.89
CA GLU A 88 18.76 10.65 4.65
C GLU A 88 19.28 11.99 4.14
N GLN A 89 20.29 12.56 4.79
CA GLN A 89 20.97 13.75 4.27
C GLN A 89 21.83 13.34 3.07
N LYS A 90 21.57 13.94 1.90
CA LYS A 90 22.29 13.65 0.65
C LYS A 90 23.42 14.61 0.37
N ASP A 91 23.21 15.90 0.62
CA ASP A 91 24.19 16.93 0.26
C ASP A 91 24.00 18.22 1.07
N ASN A 92 25.03 19.07 1.05
CA ASN A 92 25.01 20.43 1.59
C ASN A 92 25.22 21.42 0.43
N ILE A 93 24.17 22.17 0.09
CA ILE A 93 24.17 23.14 -1.00
C ILE A 93 24.23 24.55 -0.40
N GLY A 94 25.44 25.08 -0.22
CA GLY A 94 25.67 26.37 0.40
C GLY A 94 25.29 26.35 1.88
N THR A 95 24.31 27.16 2.28
CA THR A 95 23.77 27.17 3.66
C THR A 95 22.63 26.16 3.87
N SER A 96 22.15 25.53 2.79
CA SER A 96 20.99 24.64 2.84
C SER A 96 21.40 23.17 2.82
N ILE A 97 20.59 22.32 3.45
CA ILE A 97 20.80 20.87 3.49
C ILE A 97 19.78 20.19 2.58
N LEU A 98 20.23 19.26 1.74
CA LEU A 98 19.37 18.43 0.90
C LEU A 98 19.13 17.08 1.56
N TYR A 99 17.86 16.74 1.78
CA TYR A 99 17.43 15.47 2.35
C TYR A 99 16.70 14.62 1.29
N GLU A 100 17.02 13.33 1.21
CA GLU A 100 16.17 12.31 0.60
C GLU A 100 15.17 11.82 1.65
N VAL A 101 13.90 12.00 1.34
CA VAL A 101 12.77 11.52 2.11
C VAL A 101 12.25 10.26 1.44
N THR A 102 12.24 9.16 2.17
CA THR A 102 11.66 7.90 1.71
C THR A 102 10.50 7.52 2.63
N VAL A 103 9.33 7.29 2.04
CA VAL A 103 8.14 6.80 2.72
C VAL A 103 7.76 5.46 2.13
N THR A 104 7.61 4.45 2.99
CA THR A 104 7.26 3.10 2.60
C THR A 104 5.98 2.70 3.31
N ALA A 105 4.90 2.47 2.55
CA ALA A 105 3.64 1.94 3.05
C ALA A 105 3.47 0.50 2.58
N SER A 106 3.23 -0.43 3.50
CA SER A 106 3.01 -1.86 3.18
C SER A 106 1.61 -2.29 3.60
N TYR A 107 0.98 -3.19 2.84
CA TYR A 107 -0.36 -3.73 3.08
C TYR A 107 -0.37 -5.26 3.01
N LEU A 108 -1.45 -5.92 3.48
CA LEU A 108 -1.59 -7.40 3.44
C LEU A 108 -0.39 -8.15 4.07
N ASP A 109 0.42 -8.79 3.22
CA ASP A 109 1.66 -9.45 3.56
C ASP A 109 2.82 -8.47 3.39
N LYS A 110 3.34 -8.00 4.53
CA LYS A 110 4.43 -7.02 4.64
C LYS A 110 5.77 -7.56 4.14
N SER A 111 5.88 -8.88 3.93
CA SER A 111 7.09 -9.50 3.39
C SER A 111 7.09 -9.57 1.86
N ASP A 112 5.92 -9.42 1.21
CA ASP A 112 5.83 -9.40 -0.26
C ASP A 112 6.04 -7.97 -0.78
N PRO A 113 7.10 -7.71 -1.58
CA PRO A 113 7.37 -6.39 -2.12
C PRO A 113 6.27 -5.86 -3.05
N ARG A 114 5.41 -6.72 -3.60
CA ARG A 114 4.25 -6.29 -4.40
C ARG A 114 3.21 -5.55 -3.56
N ASN A 115 3.20 -5.80 -2.26
CA ASN A 115 2.32 -5.14 -1.31
C ASN A 115 2.96 -3.92 -0.65
N THR A 116 4.04 -3.40 -1.24
CA THR A 116 4.74 -2.24 -0.72
C THR A 116 4.70 -1.10 -1.74
N VAL A 117 4.40 0.09 -1.25
CA VAL A 117 4.45 1.35 -1.99
C VAL A 117 5.55 2.19 -1.38
N THR A 118 6.58 2.48 -2.17
CA THR A 118 7.67 3.37 -1.77
C THR A 118 7.59 4.65 -2.56
N LEU A 119 7.52 5.78 -1.85
CA LEU A 119 7.65 7.11 -2.41
C LEU A 119 8.99 7.69 -1.97
N LYS A 120 9.71 8.29 -2.92
CA LYS A 120 10.96 9.01 -2.67
C LYS A 120 10.82 10.46 -3.13
N SER A 121 11.33 11.39 -2.34
CA SER A 121 11.33 12.80 -2.67
C SER A 121 12.60 13.47 -2.14
N LEU A 122 13.07 14.49 -2.83
CA LEU A 122 14.17 15.34 -2.38
C LEU A 122 13.58 16.62 -1.77
N VAL A 123 13.95 16.92 -0.53
CA VAL A 123 13.49 18.09 0.20
C VAL A 123 14.69 18.92 0.61
N ARG A 124 14.66 20.20 0.25
CA ARG A 124 15.68 21.17 0.65
C ARG A 124 15.25 21.86 1.93
N LYS A 125 16.09 21.80 2.96
CA LYS A 125 15.97 22.58 4.19
C LYS A 125 16.79 23.87 4.02
N PRO A 126 16.16 25.06 4.03
CA PRO A 126 16.84 26.32 3.76
C PRO A 126 17.93 26.63 4.79
#